data_AF-A0A1Z9GY94-F1
#
_entry.id   AF-A0A1Z9GY94-F1
#
_cell.length_a   1.000
_cell.length_b   1.000
_cell.length_c   1.000
_cell.angle_alpha   90.00
_cell.angle_beta   90.00
_cell.angle_gamma   90.00
#
_symmetry.space_group_name_H-M   'P 1'
#
loop_
_entity.id
_entity.type
_entity.pdbx_description
1 polymer ?
#
loop_
_entity_poly.entity_id
_entity_poly.type
_entity_poly.pdbx_seq_one_letter_code
_entity_poly.pdbx_strand_id
1 'polypeptide(L)' 'MPKFSGINRPYVAGDIEKTPQEKQRELDDKMKAFLAKGGKVEKVKAHKPTKQQLKDWTI' A
#
# COMPACT_ATOMS: atom_id res chain seq x y z
N MET A 1 -7.95 1.08 35.54
CA MET A 1 -7.07 2.22 35.20
C MET A 1 -6.83 2.20 33.70
N PRO A 2 -7.26 3.20 32.90
CA PRO A 2 -7.14 3.18 31.45
C PRO A 2 -5.68 3.10 31.03
N LYS A 3 -5.36 2.21 30.09
CA LYS A 3 -4.00 1.83 29.65
C LYS A 3 -3.12 2.98 29.14
N PHE A 4 -3.69 4.18 28.97
CA PHE A 4 -3.05 5.34 28.35
C PHE A 4 -3.19 6.64 29.16
N SER A 5 -3.64 6.61 30.43
CA SER A 5 -3.61 7.82 31.27
C SER A 5 -2.22 8.00 31.88
N GLY A 6 -1.37 8.83 31.25
CA GLY A 6 -0.11 9.29 31.89
C GLY A 6 1.12 9.40 31.00
N ILE A 7 1.06 9.01 29.73
CA ILE A 7 2.18 9.21 28.79
C ILE A 7 1.82 10.36 27.87
N ASN A 8 2.39 11.53 28.16
CA ASN A 8 2.41 12.66 27.25
C ASN A 8 3.31 12.27 26.06
N ARG A 9 2.77 11.45 25.14
CA ARG A 9 3.48 11.08 23.90
C ARG A 9 3.52 12.34 23.05
N PRO A 10 4.68 13.01 22.86
CA PRO A 10 4.74 14.03 21.83
C PRO A 10 4.42 13.31 20.53
N TYR A 11 3.31 13.68 19.88
CA TYR A 11 3.04 13.22 18.53
C TYR A 11 4.22 13.70 17.69
N VAL A 12 5.12 12.78 17.32
CA VAL A 12 6.20 13.08 16.41
C VAL A 12 5.51 13.50 15.11
N ALA A 13 5.56 14.80 14.80
CA ALA A 13 5.15 15.33 13.50
C ALA A 13 6.20 14.94 12.45
N GLY A 14 6.51 13.65 12.34
CA GLY A 14 7.16 13.08 11.17
C GLY A 14 6.12 13.02 10.03
N ASP A 15 6.62 12.89 8.79
CA ASP A 15 5.85 12.94 7.55
C ASP A 15 4.38 12.59 7.76
N ILE A 16 3.52 13.62 7.63
CA ILE A 16 2.07 13.47 7.70
C ILE A 16 1.73 12.42 6.66
N GLU A 17 1.44 11.21 7.13
CA GLU A 17 0.99 10.14 6.26
C GLU A 17 -0.24 10.69 5.54
N LYS A 18 -0.13 10.86 4.21
CA LYS A 18 -1.22 11.38 3.39
C LYS A 18 -2.51 10.73 3.83
N THR A 19 -3.52 11.54 4.05
CA THR A 19 -4.83 11.04 4.50
C THR A 19 -5.30 9.96 3.51
N PRO A 20 -6.03 8.93 3.95
CA PRO A 20 -6.53 7.90 3.05
C PRO A 20 -7.22 8.46 1.79
N GLN A 21 -7.87 9.62 1.93
CA GLN A 21 -8.55 10.35 0.87
C GLN A 21 -7.59 10.94 -0.17
N GLU A 22 -6.44 11.49 0.25
CA GLU A 22 -5.41 11.98 -0.66
C GLU A 22 -4.71 10.84 -1.41
N LYS A 23 -4.43 9.74 -0.71
CA LYS A 23 -3.89 8.52 -1.33
C LYS A 23 -4.83 7.97 -2.39
N GLN A 24 -6.15 7.99 -2.12
CA GLN A 24 -7.15 7.52 -3.08
C GLN A 24 -7.16 8.36 -4.36
N ARG A 25 -7.12 9.70 -4.24
CA ARG A 25 -7.06 10.60 -5.40
C ARG A 25 -5.82 10.34 -6.26
N GLU A 26 -4.65 10.18 -5.62
CA GLU A 26 -3.41 9.88 -6.33
C GLU A 26 -3.45 8.55 -7.07
N LEU A 27 -4.08 7.53 -6.49
CA LEU A 27 -4.27 6.23 -7.13
C LEU A 27 -5.22 6.33 -8.32
N ASP A 28 -6.32 7.06 -8.17
CA ASP A 28 -7.31 7.26 -9.23
C ASP A 28 -6.69 8.03 -10.42
N ASP A 29 -5.88 9.05 -10.16
CA ASP A 29 -5.21 9.81 -11.22
C ASP A 29 -4.13 9.00 -11.94
N LYS A 30 -3.37 8.17 -11.20
CA LYS A 30 -2.43 7.21 -11.79
C LYS A 30 -3.17 6.16 -12.64
N MET A 31 -4.33 5.69 -12.20
CA MET A 31 -5.14 4.74 -12.96
C MET A 31 -5.68 5.36 -14.25
N LYS A 32 -6.19 6.60 -14.19
CA LYS A 32 -6.62 7.34 -15.40
C LYS A 32 -5.47 7.53 -16.38
N ALA A 33 -4.29 7.93 -15.90
CA ALA A 33 -3.11 8.09 -16.73
C ALA A 33 -2.66 6.76 -17.38
N PHE A 34 -2.73 5.65 -16.64
CA PHE A 34 -2.44 4.31 -17.16
C PHE A 34 -3.40 3.91 -18.28
N LEU A 35 -4.70 4.14 -18.10
CA LEU A 35 -5.73 3.84 -19.11
C LEU A 35 -5.59 4.75 -20.34
N ALA A 36 -5.33 6.04 -20.15
CA ALA A 36 -5.13 6.99 -21.26
C ALA A 36 -3.90 6.65 -22.11
N LYS A 37 -2.87 6.05 -21.51
CA LYS A 37 -1.67 5.56 -22.21
C LYS A 37 -1.92 4.26 -23.00
N GLY A 38 -3.11 3.67 -22.91
CA GLY A 38 -3.45 2.38 -23.55
C GLY A 38 -3.05 1.17 -22.72
N GLY A 39 -2.77 1.35 -21.43
CA GLY A 39 -2.53 0.24 -20.50
C GLY A 39 -3.76 -0.65 -20.37
N LYS A 40 -3.60 -1.96 -20.57
CA LYS A 40 -4.67 -2.95 -20.35
C LYS A 40 -4.45 -3.64 -19.01
N VAL A 41 -5.52 -3.72 -18.21
CA VAL A 41 -5.53 -4.56 -17.01
C VAL A 41 -5.94 -5.97 -17.44
N GLU A 42 -4.96 -6.82 -17.69
CA GLU A 42 -5.21 -8.22 -18.01
C GLU A 42 -5.00 -9.08 -16.76
N LYS A 43 -6.01 -9.89 -16.44
CA LYS A 43 -5.89 -10.91 -15.40
C LYS A 43 -5.07 -12.06 -15.97
N VAL A 44 -3.76 -12.01 -15.75
CA VAL A 44 -2.87 -13.10 -16.10
C VAL A 44 -3.14 -14.28 -15.17
N LYS A 45 -3.06 -15.51 -15.71
CA LYS A 45 -3.16 -16.72 -14.89
C LYS A 45 -2.14 -16.64 -13.76
N ALA A 46 -2.57 -16.97 -12.54
CA ALA A 46 -1.68 -17.02 -11.39
C ALA A 46 -0.44 -17.87 -11.75
N HIS A 47 0.73 -17.23 -11.74
CA HIS A 47 1.98 -17.93 -11.93
C HIS A 47 2.12 -18.92 -10.77
N LYS A 48 2.24 -20.21 -11.06
CA LYS A 48 2.61 -21.18 -10.02
C LYS A 48 4.01 -20.79 -9.55
N PRO A 49 4.21 -20.42 -8.28
CA PRO A 49 5.52 -20.03 -7.80
C PRO A 49 6.49 -21.19 -8.01
N THR A 50 7.72 -20.85 -8.37
CA THR A 50 8.76 -21.87 -8.55
C THR A 50 9.10 -22.50 -7.20
N LYS A 51 9.68 -23.70 -7.22
CA LYS A 51 10.16 -24.37 -5.99
C LYS A 51 11.14 -23.50 -5.19
N GLN A 52 11.86 -22.59 -5.87
CA GLN A 52 12.80 -21.67 -5.25
C GLN A 52 12.08 -20.51 -4.55
N GLN A 53 11.09 -19.90 -5.19
CA GLN A 53 10.28 -18.83 -4.59
C GLN A 53 9.57 -19.28 -3.30
N LEU A 54 9.12 -20.55 -3.24
CA LEU A 54 8.52 -21.11 -2.03
C LEU A 54 9.52 -21.26 -0.87
N LYS A 55 10.81 -21.45 -1.15
CA LYS A 55 11.86 -21.53 -0.11
C LYS A 55 12.28 -20.14 0.37
N ASP A 56 12.37 -19.18 -0.56
CA ASP A 56 12.81 -17.82 -0.25
C ASP A 56 11.70 -16.98 0.41
N TRP A 57 10.42 -17.36 0.26
CA TRP A 57 9.26 -16.70 0.89
C TRP A 57 8.89 -17.24 2.28
N THR A 58 9.69 -18.15 2.83
CA THR A 58 9.54 -18.56 4.23
C THR A 58 10.13 -17.49 5.14
N ILE A 59 9.31 -16.95 6.06
CA ILE A 59 9.69 -15.99 7.11
C ILE A 59 10.65 -16.66 8.10
#